data_AF-A0A9N8DIK4-F1
#
_entry.id   AF-A0A9N8DIK4-F1
#
_cell.length_a   1.000
_cell.length_b   1.000
_cell.length_c   1.000
_cell.angle_alpha   90.00
_cell.angle_beta   90.00
_cell.angle_gamma   90.00
#
_symmetry.space_group_name_H-M   'P 1'
#
loop_
_entity.id
_entity.type
_entity.pdbx_description
1 polymer ?
#
loop_
_entity_poly.entity_id
_entity_poly.type
_entity_poly.pdbx_seq_one_letter_code
_entity_poly.pdbx_strand_id
1 'polypeptide(L)'
;MTITSTTKTSEKRNELIRLEVLAETMEEKLYAASLVHEHFHMLRQVPRSFYGSDVVIVLREILQRQDNNTPVTRDQAFQVGRKIETEFQFFSHVDNLNNNKKEKDAKIKILQDNNKDLYQFHHNLPVQVYKMKKKYPSLWDKAKFLEAHLDLKAQRQRGALTMMMTTVHKNCFVAKEAVDCWMDHKLVRSRGEAVYVMNKLIERVNFCRTFKKTKSTDKHEFQDDCQIYQLVPSDQRNPEPKKRSSRKPRKTDSSSSSSSSSTSTPTRPKKRNSVISSTDESSRTASTSSTGSPKLIKDKAYFKDRVSNVRNGVSAYHAQRKAMVPSTA
;
A
#
# COMPACT_ATOMS: atom_id res chain seq x y z
N MET A 1 -40.02 -22.37 -4.93
CA MET A 1 -39.12 -22.39 -6.10
C MET A 1 -38.17 -21.20 -5.99
N THR A 2 -36.95 -21.40 -5.47
CA THR A 2 -35.91 -20.35 -5.32
C THR A 2 -34.53 -20.98 -5.11
N ILE A 3 -34.04 -21.75 -6.09
CA ILE A 3 -32.72 -22.44 -6.00
C ILE A 3 -31.69 -21.83 -6.99
N THR A 4 -32.07 -20.87 -7.83
CA THR A 4 -31.20 -20.33 -8.91
C THR A 4 -30.17 -19.27 -8.47
N SER A 5 -30.12 -18.88 -7.19
CA SER A 5 -29.25 -17.79 -6.72
C SER A 5 -27.85 -18.24 -6.25
N THR A 6 -27.72 -19.47 -5.74
CA THR A 6 -26.45 -19.93 -5.14
C THR A 6 -25.38 -20.28 -6.18
N THR A 7 -25.77 -20.85 -7.33
CA THR A 7 -24.84 -21.29 -8.38
C THR A 7 -24.10 -20.14 -9.06
N LYS A 8 -24.79 -19.02 -9.33
CA LYS A 8 -24.18 -17.82 -9.94
C LYS A 8 -23.07 -17.21 -9.08
N THR A 9 -23.17 -17.35 -7.75
CA THR A 9 -22.19 -16.79 -6.81
C THR A 9 -20.91 -17.62 -6.80
N SER A 10 -21.01 -18.95 -6.86
CA SER A 10 -19.82 -19.83 -6.90
C SER A 10 -19.07 -19.71 -8.23
N GLU A 11 -19.77 -19.62 -9.35
CA GLU A 11 -19.15 -19.43 -10.67
C GLU A 11 -18.38 -18.11 -10.74
N LYS A 12 -19.01 -17.00 -10.32
CA LYS A 12 -18.34 -15.70 -10.27
C LYS A 12 -17.10 -15.72 -9.38
N ARG A 13 -17.15 -16.39 -8.23
CA ARG A 13 -16.01 -16.53 -7.33
C ARG A 13 -14.86 -17.29 -7.99
N ASN A 14 -15.15 -18.38 -8.71
CA ASN A 14 -14.14 -19.16 -9.41
C ASN A 14 -13.52 -18.37 -10.58
N GLU A 15 -14.32 -17.58 -11.31
CA GLU A 15 -13.82 -16.68 -12.36
C GLU A 15 -12.85 -15.64 -11.76
N LEU A 16 -13.20 -15.01 -10.64
CA LEU A 16 -12.33 -14.04 -9.98
C LEU A 16 -11.01 -14.67 -9.51
N ILE A 17 -11.04 -15.87 -8.94
CA ILE A 17 -9.82 -16.60 -8.55
C ILE A 17 -8.94 -16.87 -9.78
N ARG A 18 -9.55 -17.29 -10.90
CA ARG A 18 -8.80 -17.53 -12.15
C ARG A 18 -8.18 -16.24 -12.69
N LEU A 19 -8.93 -15.13 -12.72
CA LEU A 19 -8.42 -13.83 -13.17
C LEU A 19 -7.29 -13.33 -12.28
N GLU A 20 -7.36 -13.58 -10.98
CA GLU A 20 -6.32 -13.19 -10.04
C GLU A 20 -5.00 -13.97 -10.28
N VAL A 21 -5.09 -15.29 -10.48
CA VAL A 21 -3.92 -16.12 -10.83
C VAL A 21 -3.32 -15.67 -12.17
N LEU A 22 -4.16 -15.34 -13.14
CA LEU A 22 -3.71 -14.78 -14.43
C LEU A 22 -2.99 -13.45 -14.26
N ALA A 23 -3.50 -12.55 -13.40
CA ALA A 23 -2.88 -11.26 -13.13
C ALA A 23 -1.52 -11.40 -12.45
N GLU A 24 -1.39 -12.30 -11.48
CA GLU A 24 -0.11 -12.60 -10.81
C GLU A 24 0.90 -13.19 -11.82
N THR A 25 0.49 -14.17 -12.61
CA THR A 25 1.35 -14.78 -13.64
C THR A 25 1.76 -13.77 -14.72
N MET A 26 0.86 -12.87 -15.11
CA MET A 26 1.11 -11.79 -16.07
C MET A 26 2.16 -10.82 -15.54
N GLU A 27 2.03 -10.38 -14.29
CA GLU A 27 3.02 -9.53 -13.62
C GLU A 27 4.39 -10.20 -13.60
N GLU A 28 4.48 -11.45 -13.13
CA GLU A 28 5.73 -12.21 -13.07
C GLU A 28 6.41 -12.30 -14.45
N LYS A 29 5.64 -12.60 -15.50
CA LYS A 29 6.18 -12.67 -16.87
C LYS A 29 6.63 -11.31 -17.40
N LEU A 30 5.91 -10.24 -17.13
CA LEU A 30 6.31 -8.89 -17.56
C LEU A 30 7.64 -8.50 -16.90
N TYR A 31 7.83 -8.81 -15.61
CA TYR A 31 9.10 -8.60 -14.91
C TYR A 31 10.21 -9.50 -15.47
N ALA A 32 9.94 -10.79 -15.69
CA ALA A 32 10.91 -11.72 -16.25
C ALA A 32 11.37 -11.31 -17.66
N ALA A 33 10.47 -10.73 -18.46
CA ALA A 33 10.78 -10.18 -19.78
C ALA A 33 11.41 -8.77 -19.75
N SER A 34 11.65 -8.20 -18.56
CA SER A 34 12.15 -6.82 -18.38
C SER A 34 11.25 -5.74 -19.02
N LEU A 35 9.96 -6.04 -19.19
CA LEU A 35 8.98 -5.11 -19.76
C LEU A 35 8.45 -4.13 -18.70
N VAL A 36 8.62 -4.44 -17.42
CA VAL A 36 8.31 -3.54 -16.31
C VAL A 36 9.57 -2.82 -15.87
N HIS A 37 9.60 -1.51 -16.08
CA HIS A 37 10.71 -0.66 -15.65
C HIS A 37 10.25 0.79 -15.48
N GLU A 38 11.16 1.65 -15.04
CA GLU A 38 10.89 3.07 -14.94
C GLU A 38 10.87 3.69 -16.34
N HIS A 39 9.72 4.23 -16.75
CA HIS A 39 9.58 4.93 -18.03
C HIS A 39 9.56 6.44 -17.82
N PHE A 40 10.17 7.19 -18.73
CA PHE A 40 10.02 8.64 -18.78
C PHE A 40 8.77 9.00 -19.59
N HIS A 41 7.81 9.65 -18.95
CA HIS A 41 6.59 10.13 -19.58
C HIS A 41 6.37 11.60 -19.24
N MET A 42 6.30 12.46 -20.27
CA MET A 42 5.99 13.90 -20.12
C MET A 42 6.82 14.59 -19.01
N LEU A 43 8.14 14.35 -19.00
CA LEU A 43 9.12 14.87 -18.03
C LEU A 43 9.09 14.24 -16.63
N ARG A 44 8.21 13.27 -16.37
CA ARG A 44 8.15 12.55 -15.11
C ARG A 44 8.66 11.12 -15.30
N GLN A 45 9.41 10.64 -14.32
CA GLN A 45 9.69 9.22 -14.19
C GLN A 45 8.47 8.51 -13.59
N VAL A 46 8.01 7.48 -14.29
CA VAL A 46 6.91 6.62 -13.88
C VAL A 46 7.53 5.28 -13.49
N PRO A 47 7.64 4.95 -12.20
CA PRO A 47 8.20 3.68 -11.78
C PRO A 47 7.21 2.54 -12.03
N ARG A 48 7.74 1.33 -12.23
CA ARG A 48 6.96 0.09 -12.37
C ARG A 48 5.88 0.19 -13.45
N SER A 49 6.26 0.73 -14.60
CA SER A 49 5.34 0.93 -15.71
C SER A 49 5.67 0.04 -16.90
N PHE A 50 4.69 -0.10 -17.79
CA PHE A 50 4.73 -0.93 -19.00
C PHE A 50 3.75 -0.37 -20.05
N TYR A 51 3.87 -0.79 -21.30
CA TYR A 51 2.93 -0.39 -22.35
C TYR A 51 1.74 -1.34 -22.46
N GLY A 52 0.57 -0.83 -22.82
CA GLY A 52 -0.64 -1.64 -22.98
C GLY A 52 -0.47 -2.84 -23.92
N SER A 53 0.27 -2.66 -25.03
CA SER A 53 0.56 -3.74 -25.99
C SER A 53 1.34 -4.90 -25.39
N ASP A 54 2.18 -4.65 -24.39
CA ASP A 54 3.05 -5.64 -23.76
C ASP A 54 2.24 -6.59 -22.88
N VAL A 55 1.26 -6.06 -22.14
CA VAL A 55 0.28 -6.86 -21.40
C VAL A 55 -0.47 -7.80 -22.32
N VAL A 56 -0.96 -7.33 -23.46
CA VAL A 56 -1.73 -8.16 -24.40
C VAL A 56 -0.88 -9.29 -24.97
N ILE A 57 0.39 -9.02 -25.28
CA ILE A 57 1.34 -10.04 -25.75
C ILE A 57 1.56 -11.11 -24.67
N VAL A 58 1.88 -10.69 -23.45
CA VAL A 58 2.14 -11.62 -22.33
C VAL A 58 0.90 -12.43 -21.96
N LEU A 59 -0.28 -11.81 -21.90
CA LEU A 59 -1.53 -12.51 -21.60
C LEU A 59 -1.88 -13.53 -22.68
N ARG A 60 -1.72 -13.19 -23.96
CA ARG A 60 -1.93 -14.15 -25.05
C ARG A 60 -1.02 -15.37 -24.88
N GLU A 61 0.24 -15.16 -24.52
CA GLU A 61 1.19 -16.25 -24.29
C GLU A 61 0.81 -17.12 -23.08
N ILE A 62 0.32 -16.52 -21.99
CA ILE A 62 -0.15 -17.26 -20.81
C ILE A 62 -1.39 -18.10 -21.16
N LEU A 63 -2.37 -17.48 -21.81
CA LEU A 63 -3.62 -18.13 -22.18
C LEU A 63 -3.38 -19.26 -23.18
N GLN A 64 -2.51 -19.06 -24.17
CA GLN A 64 -2.17 -20.09 -25.16
C GLN A 64 -1.57 -21.35 -24.53
N ARG A 65 -0.83 -21.21 -23.42
CA ARG A 65 -0.28 -22.35 -22.66
C ARG A 65 -1.32 -23.06 -21.79
N GLN A 66 -2.42 -22.39 -21.44
CA GLN A 66 -3.51 -23.00 -20.67
C GLN A 66 -4.46 -23.78 -21.59
N ASP A 67 -4.73 -23.24 -22.77
CA ASP A 67 -5.64 -23.84 -23.75
C ASP A 67 -4.85 -24.40 -24.96
N ASN A 68 -4.39 -25.64 -24.84
CA ASN A 68 -3.59 -26.30 -25.89
C ASN A 68 -4.35 -26.55 -27.20
N ASN A 69 -5.68 -26.50 -27.18
CA ASN A 69 -6.51 -26.95 -28.30
C ASN A 69 -7.03 -25.81 -29.19
N THR A 70 -6.99 -24.56 -28.72
CA THR A 70 -7.56 -23.42 -29.43
C THR A 70 -6.55 -22.28 -29.50
N PRO A 71 -6.26 -21.74 -30.70
CA PRO A 71 -5.42 -20.55 -30.82
C PRO A 71 -6.05 -19.37 -30.10
N VAL A 72 -5.30 -18.76 -29.19
CA VAL A 72 -5.75 -17.57 -28.45
C VAL A 72 -5.51 -16.33 -29.31
N THR A 73 -6.57 -15.60 -29.60
CA THR A 73 -6.49 -14.37 -30.39
C THR A 73 -5.97 -13.20 -29.56
N ARG A 74 -5.42 -12.19 -30.24
CA ARG A 74 -4.97 -10.96 -29.58
C ARG A 74 -6.12 -10.23 -28.88
N ASP A 75 -7.30 -10.21 -29.51
CA ASP A 75 -8.50 -9.59 -28.92
C ASP A 75 -8.95 -10.33 -27.64
N GLN A 76 -8.93 -11.66 -27.61
CA GLN A 76 -9.26 -12.42 -26.40
C GLN A 76 -8.33 -12.05 -25.22
N ALA A 77 -7.03 -11.99 -25.46
CA ALA A 77 -6.06 -11.57 -24.45
C ALA A 77 -6.29 -10.12 -23.99
N PHE A 78 -6.65 -9.24 -24.92
CA PHE A 78 -7.01 -7.85 -24.62
C PHE A 78 -8.26 -7.75 -23.73
N GLN A 79 -9.34 -8.50 -24.04
CA GLN A 79 -10.54 -8.52 -23.21
C GLN A 79 -10.25 -9.06 -21.80
N VAL A 80 -9.40 -10.08 -21.66
CA VAL A 80 -8.95 -10.59 -20.35
C VAL A 80 -8.18 -9.52 -19.59
N GLY A 81 -7.27 -8.78 -20.25
CA GLY A 81 -6.53 -7.68 -19.63
C GLY A 81 -7.47 -6.57 -19.10
N ARG A 82 -8.52 -6.23 -19.86
CA ARG A 82 -9.55 -5.27 -19.42
C ARG A 82 -10.34 -5.76 -18.21
N LYS A 83 -10.68 -7.06 -18.17
CA LYS A 83 -11.34 -7.66 -17.01
C LYS A 83 -10.45 -7.59 -15.77
N ILE A 84 -9.17 -7.94 -15.89
CA ILE A 84 -8.19 -7.86 -14.79
C ILE A 84 -8.09 -6.43 -14.24
N GLU A 85 -7.96 -5.43 -15.12
CA GLU A 85 -7.89 -4.03 -14.72
C GLU A 85 -9.18 -3.58 -14.02
N THR A 86 -10.34 -3.94 -14.57
CA THR A 86 -11.64 -3.51 -14.04
C THR A 86 -11.93 -4.13 -12.67
N GLU A 87 -11.67 -5.43 -12.51
CA GLU A 87 -12.00 -6.17 -11.29
C GLU A 87 -11.02 -5.88 -10.15
N PHE A 88 -9.73 -5.69 -10.45
CA PHE A 88 -8.70 -5.58 -9.41
C PHE A 88 -8.06 -4.19 -9.30
N GLN A 89 -8.24 -3.31 -10.28
CA GLN A 89 -7.48 -2.07 -10.40
C GLN A 89 -5.97 -2.32 -10.25
N PHE A 90 -5.52 -3.44 -10.83
CA PHE A 90 -4.18 -3.98 -10.62
C PHE A 90 -3.08 -3.08 -11.17
N PHE A 91 -3.43 -2.33 -12.20
CA PHE A 91 -2.64 -1.27 -12.79
C PHE A 91 -3.59 -0.14 -13.21
N SER A 92 -3.07 1.06 -13.42
CA SER A 92 -3.85 2.17 -13.95
C SER A 92 -3.14 2.83 -15.12
N HIS A 93 -3.94 3.36 -16.04
CA HIS A 93 -3.44 4.25 -17.08
C HIS A 93 -2.71 5.45 -16.46
N VAL A 94 -1.54 5.78 -17.00
CA VAL A 94 -0.77 6.95 -16.59
C VAL A 94 -1.30 8.14 -17.37
N ASP A 95 -2.28 8.82 -16.78
CA ASP A 95 -2.90 9.96 -17.43
C ASP A 95 -1.90 11.09 -17.68
N ASN A 96 -2.08 11.75 -18.83
CA ASN A 96 -1.49 13.05 -19.10
C ASN A 96 -2.12 14.06 -18.12
N LEU A 97 -1.58 14.13 -16.91
CA LEU A 97 -1.94 15.07 -15.83
C LEU A 97 -1.90 16.57 -16.24
N ASN A 98 -1.51 16.88 -17.47
CA ASN A 98 -1.47 18.25 -18.00
C ASN A 98 -2.82 18.79 -18.52
N ASN A 99 -3.92 18.02 -18.45
CA ASN A 99 -5.22 18.52 -18.89
C ASN A 99 -5.94 19.29 -17.76
N ASN A 100 -5.38 20.45 -17.41
CA ASN A 100 -5.97 21.46 -16.52
C ASN A 100 -7.28 22.08 -17.06
N LYS A 101 -8.02 21.45 -17.97
CA LYS A 101 -9.26 22.02 -18.51
C LYS A 101 -10.34 20.95 -18.69
N LYS A 102 -11.32 21.00 -17.78
CA LYS A 102 -12.70 20.52 -17.90
C LYS A 102 -12.89 18.99 -17.84
N GLU A 103 -12.65 18.48 -16.65
CA GLU A 103 -12.99 17.14 -16.18
C GLU A 103 -14.49 17.06 -15.85
N LYS A 104 -15.34 16.80 -16.85
CA LYS A 104 -16.71 16.29 -16.60
C LYS A 104 -17.01 14.95 -17.25
N ASP A 105 -16.18 14.52 -18.19
CA ASP A 105 -16.26 13.20 -18.82
C ASP A 105 -14.88 12.52 -18.85
N ALA A 106 -14.19 12.47 -17.70
CA ALA A 106 -13.03 11.61 -17.55
C ALA A 106 -13.49 10.14 -17.63
N LYS A 107 -13.75 9.68 -18.86
CA LYS A 107 -13.92 8.26 -19.16
C LYS A 107 -12.66 7.60 -18.65
N ILE A 108 -12.82 6.78 -17.60
CA ILE A 108 -11.78 5.92 -17.06
C ILE A 108 -11.15 5.22 -18.27
N LYS A 109 -9.88 5.55 -18.55
CA LYS A 109 -9.16 4.96 -19.66
C LYS A 109 -8.82 3.53 -19.28
N ILE A 110 -9.71 2.63 -19.69
CA ILE A 110 -9.48 1.18 -19.66
C ILE A 110 -8.29 0.86 -20.57
N LEU A 111 -7.60 -0.25 -20.32
CA LEU A 111 -6.53 -0.85 -21.08
C LEU A 111 -6.79 -0.70 -22.59
N GLN A 112 -5.78 -0.20 -23.28
CA GLN A 112 -5.71 -0.07 -24.73
C GLN A 112 -4.57 -0.92 -25.25
N ASP A 113 -4.82 -1.62 -26.34
CA ASP A 113 -3.82 -2.44 -27.00
C ASP A 113 -2.96 -1.60 -27.94
N ASN A 114 -2.08 -0.77 -27.37
CA ASN A 114 -1.13 0.02 -28.15
C ASN A 114 0.19 0.24 -27.40
N ASN A 115 1.18 0.71 -28.14
CA ASN A 115 2.54 0.93 -27.65
C ASN A 115 2.78 2.38 -27.19
N LYS A 116 1.71 3.16 -27.01
CA LYS A 116 1.79 4.59 -26.64
C LYS A 116 1.27 4.81 -25.23
N ASP A 117 0.22 4.08 -24.85
CA ASP A 117 -0.42 4.19 -23.56
C ASP A 117 0.40 3.43 -22.53
N LEU A 118 0.83 4.20 -21.53
CA LEU A 118 1.66 3.74 -20.42
C LEU A 118 0.75 3.44 -19.23
N TYR A 119 1.02 2.32 -18.56
CA TYR A 119 0.30 1.87 -17.39
C TYR A 119 1.28 1.66 -16.23
N GLN A 120 0.82 1.86 -15.01
CA GLN A 120 1.61 1.68 -13.80
C GLN A 120 0.97 0.62 -12.90
N PHE A 121 1.77 -0.31 -12.38
CA PHE A 121 1.31 -1.31 -11.41
C PHE A 121 1.01 -0.69 -10.03
N HIS A 122 -0.10 -1.14 -9.44
CA HIS A 122 -0.50 -0.84 -8.05
C HIS A 122 -0.30 -2.01 -7.09
N HIS A 123 0.09 -3.20 -7.58
CA HIS A 123 0.54 -4.32 -6.74
C HIS A 123 -0.48 -4.77 -5.67
N ASN A 124 -1.77 -4.62 -5.93
CA ASN A 124 -2.86 -4.71 -4.96
C ASN A 124 -3.77 -5.95 -5.12
N LEU A 125 -3.25 -7.05 -5.69
CA LEU A 125 -4.05 -8.26 -5.88
C LEU A 125 -4.62 -8.78 -4.54
N PRO A 126 -5.90 -9.19 -4.50
CA PRO A 126 -6.57 -9.68 -3.28
C PRO A 126 -5.76 -10.69 -2.44
N VAL A 127 -5.03 -11.61 -3.05
CA VAL A 127 -4.22 -12.68 -2.46
C VAL A 127 -2.96 -12.11 -1.82
N GLN A 128 -2.32 -11.14 -2.48
CA GLN A 128 -1.15 -10.46 -1.95
C GLN A 128 -1.57 -9.61 -0.74
N VAL A 129 -2.72 -8.93 -0.85
CA VAL A 129 -3.30 -8.16 0.25
C VAL A 129 -3.68 -9.06 1.43
N TYR A 130 -4.27 -10.23 1.16
CA TYR A 130 -4.61 -11.19 2.20
C TYR A 130 -3.37 -11.71 2.93
N LYS A 131 -2.30 -12.07 2.20
CA LYS A 131 -1.01 -12.50 2.77
C LYS A 131 -0.45 -11.42 3.72
N MET A 132 -0.45 -10.15 3.29
CA MET A 132 0.04 -9.05 4.11
C MET A 132 -0.84 -8.73 5.31
N LYS A 133 -2.17 -8.75 5.17
CA LYS A 133 -3.10 -8.59 6.30
C LYS A 133 -2.96 -9.69 7.35
N LYS A 134 -2.66 -10.92 6.93
CA LYS A 134 -2.37 -12.02 7.86
C LYS A 134 -1.07 -11.79 8.64
N LYS A 135 -0.06 -11.16 8.02
CA LYS A 135 1.20 -10.78 8.67
C LYS A 135 1.03 -9.64 9.68
N TYR A 136 0.12 -8.70 9.42
CA TYR A 136 -0.19 -7.56 10.30
C TYR A 136 -1.68 -7.56 10.72
N PRO A 137 -2.07 -8.50 11.61
CA PRO A 137 -3.48 -8.75 11.90
C PRO A 137 -4.14 -7.64 12.73
N SER A 138 -3.38 -6.94 13.59
CA SER A 138 -3.94 -5.89 14.46
C SER A 138 -3.74 -4.49 13.89
N LEU A 139 -4.53 -3.53 14.39
CA LEU A 139 -4.32 -2.10 14.09
C LEU A 139 -2.99 -1.58 14.66
N TRP A 140 -2.49 -2.13 15.75
CA TRP A 140 -1.21 -1.73 16.33
C TRP A 140 -0.02 -2.23 15.50
N ASP A 141 -0.11 -3.45 14.95
CA ASP A 141 0.89 -3.97 14.01
C ASP A 141 0.95 -3.12 12.75
N LYS A 142 -0.22 -2.75 12.24
CA LYS A 142 -0.42 -1.83 11.11
C LYS A 142 0.14 -0.44 11.38
N ALA A 143 -0.07 0.12 12.56
CA ALA A 143 0.49 1.41 12.98
C ALA A 143 2.03 1.38 12.98
N LYS A 144 2.61 0.35 13.62
CA LYS A 144 4.06 0.14 13.67
C LYS A 144 4.66 -0.04 12.27
N PHE A 145 3.97 -0.80 11.42
CA PHE A 145 4.36 -0.99 10.04
C PHE A 145 4.43 0.35 9.30
N LEU A 146 3.35 1.14 9.35
CA LEU A 146 3.29 2.41 8.64
C LEU A 146 4.34 3.39 9.15
N GLU A 147 4.53 3.49 10.46
CA GLU A 147 5.56 4.34 11.08
C GLU A 147 6.99 3.98 10.63
N ALA A 148 7.27 2.69 10.39
CA ALA A 148 8.58 2.23 9.91
C ALA A 148 8.82 2.49 8.41
N HIS A 149 7.76 2.62 7.61
CA HIS A 149 7.84 2.75 6.14
C HIS A 149 7.52 4.15 5.63
N LEU A 150 6.86 4.98 6.43
CA LEU A 150 6.75 6.41 6.15
C LEU A 150 8.14 7.03 6.19
N ASP A 151 8.58 7.60 5.07
CA ASP A 151 9.86 8.31 5.00
C ASP A 151 9.76 9.70 5.67
N LEU A 152 9.76 9.68 7.00
CA LEU A 152 9.74 10.88 7.83
C LEU A 152 11.05 11.68 7.71
N LYS A 153 12.11 11.10 7.14
CA LYS A 153 13.43 11.73 6.99
C LYS A 153 13.48 12.60 5.74
N ALA A 154 12.93 12.16 4.61
CA ALA A 154 12.86 12.96 3.38
C ALA A 154 11.98 14.22 3.52
N GLN A 155 10.98 14.19 4.41
CA GLN A 155 10.09 15.33 4.63
C GLN A 155 10.75 16.54 5.29
N ARG A 156 11.85 16.37 6.04
CA ARG A 156 12.63 17.50 6.57
C ARG A 156 13.20 18.39 5.46
N GLN A 157 13.43 17.84 4.27
CA GLN A 157 13.96 18.59 3.12
C GLN A 157 12.87 19.15 2.21
N ARG A 158 11.75 18.44 2.01
CA ARG A 158 10.63 18.95 1.19
C ARG A 158 9.77 20.00 1.89
N GLY A 159 9.63 19.91 3.22
CA GLY A 159 8.95 20.95 4.02
C GLY A 159 9.60 22.33 3.93
N ALA A 160 10.88 22.40 3.53
CA ALA A 160 11.57 23.66 3.31
C ALA A 160 11.16 24.37 2.00
N LEU A 161 10.51 23.68 1.05
CA LEU A 161 10.23 24.23 -0.28
C LEU A 161 8.81 24.78 -0.46
N THR A 162 7.84 24.36 0.37
CA THR A 162 6.42 24.65 0.07
C THR A 162 5.84 25.86 0.81
N MET A 163 6.43 26.37 1.90
CA MET A 163 5.95 27.63 2.50
C MET A 163 7.05 28.41 3.23
N MET A 164 6.98 29.73 3.11
CA MET A 164 7.84 30.78 3.70
C MET A 164 7.88 30.82 5.24
N MET A 165 7.78 29.69 5.95
CA MET A 165 7.74 29.65 7.41
C MET A 165 8.75 28.62 7.94
N THR A 166 9.72 29.13 8.69
CA THR A 166 10.95 28.52 9.20
C THR A 166 10.78 27.35 10.19
N THR A 167 9.58 26.81 10.39
CA THR A 167 9.32 25.77 11.40
C THR A 167 9.34 24.38 10.79
N VAL A 168 10.44 23.65 11.01
CA VAL A 168 10.53 22.22 10.72
C VAL A 168 9.71 21.44 11.74
N HIS A 169 8.54 20.96 11.33
CA HIS A 169 7.73 20.09 12.17
C HIS A 169 8.23 18.65 12.10
N LYS A 170 8.63 18.11 13.25
CA LYS A 170 9.09 16.71 13.37
C LYS A 170 7.89 15.77 13.31
N ASN A 171 8.11 14.60 12.71
CA ASN A 171 7.16 13.48 12.66
C ASN A 171 5.85 13.82 11.92
N CYS A 172 5.94 14.62 10.86
CA CYS A 172 4.82 14.87 9.96
C CYS A 172 4.88 13.95 8.73
N PHE A 173 3.74 13.74 8.09
CA PHE A 173 3.60 13.08 6.81
C PHE A 173 2.46 13.70 6.00
N VAL A 174 2.48 13.57 4.67
CA VAL A 174 1.36 13.96 3.81
C VAL A 174 0.38 12.80 3.70
N ALA A 175 -0.92 13.06 3.78
CA ALA A 175 -1.94 12.01 3.77
C ALA A 175 -1.83 11.08 2.56
N LYS A 176 -1.68 11.65 1.36
CA LYS A 176 -1.44 10.91 0.12
C LYS A 176 -0.25 9.95 0.22
N GLU A 177 0.84 10.34 0.86
CA GLU A 177 2.03 9.48 1.01
C GLU A 177 1.74 8.28 1.93
N ALA A 178 0.93 8.45 2.98
CA ALA A 178 0.49 7.32 3.78
C ALA A 178 -0.39 6.37 2.97
N VAL A 179 -1.33 6.90 2.17
CA VAL A 179 -2.17 6.09 1.27
C VAL A 179 -1.29 5.32 0.27
N ASP A 180 -0.33 6.00 -0.35
CA ASP A 180 0.62 5.38 -1.29
C ASP A 180 1.42 4.28 -0.59
N CYS A 181 1.91 4.51 0.63
CA CYS A 181 2.59 3.50 1.44
C CYS A 181 1.70 2.27 1.72
N TRP A 182 0.41 2.43 2.01
CA TRP A 182 -0.52 1.30 2.20
C TRP A 182 -0.67 0.46 0.93
N MET A 183 -0.76 1.14 -0.23
CA MET A 183 -0.90 0.51 -1.54
C MET A 183 0.39 -0.22 -1.93
N ASP A 184 1.53 0.47 -1.85
CA ASP A 184 2.85 -0.07 -2.23
C ASP A 184 3.24 -1.31 -1.43
N HIS A 185 2.83 -1.37 -0.16
CA HIS A 185 3.07 -2.51 0.71
C HIS A 185 1.93 -3.52 0.75
N LYS A 186 0.97 -3.41 -0.18
CA LYS A 186 -0.09 -4.40 -0.39
C LYS A 186 -0.91 -4.66 0.86
N LEU A 187 -1.13 -3.64 1.70
CA LEU A 187 -1.89 -3.82 2.94
C LEU A 187 -3.39 -3.55 2.79
N VAL A 188 -3.75 -2.90 1.68
CA VAL A 188 -5.11 -2.55 1.28
C VAL A 188 -5.28 -2.79 -0.22
N ARG A 189 -6.53 -2.97 -0.66
CA ARG A 189 -6.88 -3.21 -2.07
C ARG A 189 -7.10 -1.92 -2.84
N SER A 190 -7.49 -0.86 -2.16
CA SER A 190 -7.81 0.42 -2.77
C SER A 190 -7.44 1.59 -1.86
N ARG A 191 -7.35 2.78 -2.47
CA ARG A 191 -7.09 4.03 -1.77
C ARG A 191 -8.20 4.36 -0.76
N GLY A 192 -9.46 4.07 -1.11
CA GLY A 192 -10.60 4.22 -0.20
C GLY A 192 -10.51 3.29 1.02
N GLU A 193 -10.02 2.05 0.83
CA GLU A 193 -9.73 1.17 1.97
C GLU A 193 -8.56 1.70 2.82
N ALA A 194 -7.52 2.29 2.21
CA ALA A 194 -6.43 2.94 2.93
C ALA A 194 -6.95 4.05 3.86
N VAL A 195 -7.81 4.93 3.33
CA VAL A 195 -8.46 6.01 4.08
C VAL A 195 -9.28 5.45 5.24
N TYR A 196 -10.10 4.43 4.98
CA TYR A 196 -10.87 3.76 6.02
C TYR A 196 -9.99 3.19 7.15
N VAL A 197 -8.89 2.50 6.80
CA VAL A 197 -7.94 1.95 7.77
C VAL A 197 -7.25 3.07 8.55
N MET A 198 -6.87 4.17 7.91
CA MET A 198 -6.27 5.33 8.59
C MET A 198 -7.23 5.98 9.57
N ASN A 199 -8.51 6.15 9.22
CA ASN A 199 -9.52 6.63 10.15
C ASN A 199 -9.68 5.71 11.36
N LYS A 200 -9.63 4.38 11.16
CA LYS A 200 -9.62 3.41 12.27
C LYS A 200 -8.37 3.49 13.14
N LEU A 201 -7.20 3.79 12.55
CA LEU A 201 -5.96 4.02 13.29
C LEU A 201 -6.03 5.30 14.13
N ILE A 202 -6.59 6.38 13.59
CA ILE A 202 -6.81 7.63 14.32
C ILE A 202 -7.79 7.39 15.49
N GLU A 203 -8.94 6.78 15.21
CA GLU A 203 -10.00 6.53 16.20
C GLU A 203 -9.55 5.62 17.34
N ARG A 204 -8.89 4.49 17.02
CA ARG A 204 -8.62 3.43 18.01
C ARG A 204 -7.22 3.48 18.59
N VAL A 205 -6.22 3.90 17.81
CA VAL A 205 -4.82 3.90 18.22
C VAL A 205 -4.35 5.31 18.60
N ASN A 206 -5.11 6.36 18.26
CA ASN A 206 -4.65 7.76 18.32
C ASN A 206 -3.35 7.95 17.51
N PHE A 207 -3.31 7.40 16.28
CA PHE A 207 -2.07 7.28 15.51
C PHE A 207 -1.49 8.62 15.03
N CYS A 208 -2.33 9.52 14.52
CA CYS A 208 -1.92 10.83 14.02
C CYS A 208 -3.00 11.89 14.27
N ARG A 209 -2.64 13.16 14.10
CA ARG A 209 -3.53 14.32 14.22
C ARG A 209 -3.32 15.26 13.05
N THR A 210 -4.38 15.93 12.59
CA THR A 210 -4.29 16.93 11.54
C THR A 210 -3.44 18.11 12.02
N PHE A 211 -2.53 18.60 11.17
CA PHE A 211 -1.61 19.68 11.55
C PHE A 211 -2.27 21.08 11.62
N LYS A 212 -3.53 21.23 11.22
CA LYS A 212 -4.20 22.54 11.16
C LYS A 212 -4.38 23.15 12.55
N LYS A 213 -3.86 24.37 12.74
CA LYS A 213 -4.07 25.25 13.92
C LYS A 213 -5.48 25.84 14.01
N THR A 214 -6.46 25.32 13.28
CA THR A 214 -7.82 25.86 13.35
C THR A 214 -8.42 25.44 14.68
N LYS A 215 -8.83 26.43 15.47
CA LYS A 215 -9.50 26.28 16.78
C LYS A 215 -10.85 25.55 16.71
N SER A 216 -11.24 25.00 15.57
CA SER A 216 -12.48 24.27 15.43
C SER A 216 -12.32 22.88 16.05
N THR A 217 -13.24 22.58 16.97
CA THR A 217 -13.43 21.27 17.61
C THR A 217 -13.90 20.18 16.65
N ASP A 218 -13.86 20.43 15.34
CA ASP A 218 -14.35 19.50 14.33
C ASP A 218 -13.36 18.36 14.14
N LYS A 219 -13.85 17.14 14.36
CA LYS A 219 -13.15 15.91 14.05
C LYS A 219 -12.97 15.83 12.54
N HIS A 220 -11.86 16.34 12.03
CA HIS A 220 -11.51 16.18 10.63
C HIS A 220 -11.22 14.71 10.34
N GLU A 221 -12.02 14.12 9.46
CA GLU A 221 -11.78 12.80 8.91
C GLU A 221 -10.53 12.80 8.02
N PHE A 222 -9.75 11.72 8.05
CA PHE A 222 -8.62 11.55 7.15
C PHE A 222 -9.11 11.43 5.71
N GLN A 223 -8.45 12.13 4.78
CA GLN A 223 -8.75 12.09 3.35
C GLN A 223 -7.47 11.83 2.55
N ASP A 224 -7.62 11.24 1.37
CA ASP A 224 -6.52 11.02 0.43
C ASP A 224 -6.18 12.32 -0.32
N ASP A 225 -5.56 13.26 0.39
CA ASP A 225 -5.26 14.59 -0.12
C ASP A 225 -3.81 15.02 0.23
N CYS A 226 -3.50 16.29 0.00
CA CYS A 226 -2.18 16.86 0.30
C CYS A 226 -2.11 17.48 1.71
N GLN A 227 -3.03 17.15 2.62
CA GLN A 227 -2.96 17.63 4.00
C GLN A 227 -1.82 16.97 4.78
N ILE A 228 -1.26 17.73 5.71
CA ILE A 228 -0.17 17.29 6.58
C ILE A 228 -0.77 16.78 7.90
N TYR A 229 -0.33 15.60 8.30
CA TYR A 229 -0.67 14.96 9.56
C TYR A 229 0.60 14.82 10.41
N GLN A 230 0.47 14.96 11.72
CA GLN A 230 1.54 14.73 12.68
C GLN A 230 1.31 13.39 13.39
N LEU A 231 2.33 12.54 13.41
CA LEU A 231 2.32 11.30 14.18
C LEU A 231 2.30 11.59 15.67
N VAL A 232 1.43 10.89 16.39
CA VAL A 232 1.40 10.90 17.84
C VAL A 232 2.51 9.98 18.35
N PRO A 233 3.38 10.42 19.28
CA PRO A 233 4.40 9.57 19.91
C PRO A 233 3.81 8.28 20.48
N SER A 234 4.55 7.17 20.42
CA SER A 234 4.04 5.84 20.79
C SER A 234 3.57 5.74 22.24
N ASP A 235 4.18 6.50 23.15
CA ASP A 235 3.83 6.63 24.57
C ASP A 235 2.52 7.39 24.82
N GLN A 236 2.05 8.18 23.85
CA GLN A 236 0.80 8.95 23.91
C GLN A 236 -0.35 8.28 23.14
N ARG A 237 -0.12 7.10 22.57
CA ARG A 237 -1.13 6.32 21.84
C ARG A 237 -1.99 5.50 22.79
N ASN A 238 -3.17 5.10 22.32
CA ASN A 238 -4.01 4.19 23.08
C ASN A 238 -3.31 2.83 23.25
N PRO A 239 -3.32 2.22 24.44
CA PRO A 239 -2.66 0.95 24.68
C PRO A 239 -3.31 -0.18 23.87
N GLU A 240 -2.50 -1.13 23.44
CA GLU A 240 -3.01 -2.31 22.74
C GLU A 240 -3.94 -3.11 23.68
N PRO A 241 -5.16 -3.48 23.24
CA PRO A 241 -6.06 -4.30 24.03
C PRO A 241 -5.33 -5.59 24.40
N LYS A 242 -5.21 -5.86 25.70
CA LYS A 242 -4.64 -7.12 26.18
C LYS A 242 -5.44 -8.24 25.52
N LYS A 243 -4.78 -9.08 24.70
CA LYS A 243 -5.38 -10.30 24.17
C LYS A 243 -5.97 -11.01 25.37
N ARG A 244 -7.29 -11.19 25.40
CA ARG A 244 -7.95 -11.94 26.47
C ARG A 244 -7.24 -13.29 26.49
N SER A 245 -6.32 -13.45 27.44
CA SER A 245 -5.63 -14.71 27.70
C SER A 245 -6.74 -15.72 27.67
N SER A 246 -6.72 -16.61 26.68
CA SER A 246 -7.72 -17.65 26.50
C SER A 246 -7.91 -18.27 27.86
N ARG A 247 -8.98 -17.88 28.57
CA ARG A 247 -9.31 -18.46 29.86
C ARG A 247 -9.46 -19.91 29.50
N LYS A 248 -8.49 -20.74 29.91
CA LYS A 248 -8.62 -22.19 29.81
C LYS A 248 -10.03 -22.49 30.29
N PRO A 249 -10.88 -23.17 29.50
CA PRO A 249 -12.21 -23.53 29.94
C PRO A 249 -12.02 -24.15 31.32
N ARG A 250 -12.56 -23.48 32.34
CA ARG A 250 -12.53 -23.96 33.71
C ARG A 250 -13.24 -25.30 33.61
N LYS A 251 -12.51 -26.41 33.77
CA LYS A 251 -13.12 -27.73 33.91
C LYS A 251 -14.13 -27.57 35.03
N THR A 252 -15.39 -27.50 34.67
CA THR A 252 -16.50 -27.61 35.59
C THR A 252 -16.51 -29.08 35.97
N ASP A 253 -15.76 -29.41 37.01
CA ASP A 253 -15.97 -30.67 37.71
C ASP A 253 -17.38 -30.57 38.29
N SER A 254 -18.30 -31.28 37.65
CA SER A 254 -19.66 -31.49 38.12
C SER A 254 -19.60 -32.40 39.35
N SER A 255 -19.39 -31.81 40.52
CA SER A 255 -19.68 -32.45 41.81
C SER A 255 -20.91 -31.80 42.41
N SER A 256 -22.02 -32.52 42.31
CA SER A 256 -23.24 -32.33 43.08
C SER A 256 -22.96 -32.45 44.59
N SER A 257 -23.39 -31.46 45.37
CA SER A 257 -23.96 -31.69 46.70
C SER A 257 -24.61 -30.42 47.25
N SER A 258 -25.70 -30.68 47.95
CA SER A 258 -26.75 -29.79 48.41
C SER A 258 -26.46 -29.14 49.77
N SER A 259 -27.14 -28.01 50.00
CA SER A 259 -27.70 -27.50 51.27
C SER A 259 -26.76 -27.22 52.46
N SER A 260 -26.62 -25.94 52.86
CA SER A 260 -27.44 -25.34 53.94
C SER A 260 -26.84 -24.03 54.51
N SER A 261 -27.74 -23.07 54.70
CA SER A 261 -27.92 -22.03 55.72
C SER A 261 -26.75 -21.44 56.56
N SER A 262 -26.69 -20.09 56.48
CA SER A 262 -26.67 -19.09 57.58
C SER A 262 -25.41 -18.71 58.39
N THR A 263 -25.27 -17.38 58.53
CA THR A 263 -24.87 -16.56 59.71
C THR A 263 -23.51 -15.82 59.73
N SER A 264 -23.61 -14.47 59.75
CA SER A 264 -22.85 -13.42 60.48
C SER A 264 -21.30 -13.34 60.51
N THR A 265 -20.79 -12.23 59.91
CA THR A 265 -19.84 -11.19 60.40
C THR A 265 -18.53 -11.58 61.17
N PRO A 266 -17.68 -10.62 61.59
CA PRO A 266 -16.58 -10.03 60.80
C PRO A 266 -15.19 -10.27 61.45
N THR A 267 -14.08 -10.07 60.73
CA THR A 267 -12.81 -9.53 61.31
C THR A 267 -11.72 -9.29 60.25
N ARG A 268 -11.23 -8.04 60.24
CA ARG A 268 -9.88 -7.52 59.88
C ARG A 268 -8.79 -8.45 60.48
N PRO A 269 -7.51 -8.56 60.02
CA PRO A 269 -6.64 -7.46 59.55
C PRO A 269 -5.49 -7.78 58.56
N LYS A 270 -4.87 -6.76 57.95
CA LYS A 270 -3.43 -6.39 58.12
C LYS A 270 -2.88 -5.52 56.98
N LYS A 271 -2.24 -4.43 57.40
CA LYS A 271 -1.27 -3.60 56.68
C LYS A 271 -0.02 -4.40 56.29
N ARG A 272 0.56 -4.10 55.11
CA ARG A 272 2.00 -4.04 54.79
C ARG A 272 2.11 -3.46 53.36
N ASN A 273 2.47 -2.19 53.16
CA ASN A 273 3.80 -1.58 53.13
C ASN A 273 4.89 -2.36 52.37
N SER A 274 5.18 -1.87 51.16
CA SER A 274 6.50 -1.80 50.47
C SER A 274 6.26 -0.99 49.18
N VAL A 275 6.60 0.30 49.05
CA VAL A 275 7.93 0.93 49.01
C VAL A 275 8.97 0.04 48.33
N ILE A 276 9.14 0.21 47.03
CA ILE A 276 10.43 0.04 46.35
C ILE A 276 10.58 1.23 45.39
N SER A 277 11.52 2.11 45.74
CA SER A 277 12.17 3.08 44.87
C SER A 277 13.21 2.37 43.99
N SER A 278 13.32 2.77 42.74
CA SER A 278 14.54 2.74 41.94
C SER A 278 14.37 3.85 40.89
N THR A 279 15.06 4.99 40.96
CA THR A 279 16.46 5.24 40.58
C THR A 279 16.91 4.35 39.44
N ASP A 280 16.99 4.92 38.23
CA ASP A 280 18.30 5.16 37.65
C ASP A 280 18.26 6.17 36.50
N GLU A 281 19.03 7.23 36.70
CA GLU A 281 19.62 8.05 35.67
C GLU A 281 20.54 7.19 34.79
N SER A 282 20.48 7.40 33.48
CA SER A 282 21.66 7.16 32.64
C SER A 282 21.57 8.05 31.41
N SER A 283 22.22 9.19 31.57
CA SER A 283 22.81 10.02 30.55
C SER A 283 23.76 9.19 29.67
N ARG A 284 23.49 9.16 28.36
CA ARG A 284 24.52 8.86 27.35
C ARG A 284 24.43 9.86 26.20
N THR A 285 25.37 10.80 26.27
CA THR A 285 25.90 11.60 25.18
C THR A 285 26.51 10.68 24.12
N ALA A 286 26.11 10.86 22.87
CA ALA A 286 26.79 10.27 21.72
C ALA A 286 26.90 11.34 20.63
N SER A 287 28.11 11.90 20.56
CA SER A 287 28.61 12.75 19.49
C SER A 287 28.78 11.90 18.23
N THR A 288 28.10 12.25 17.15
CA THR A 288 28.40 11.68 15.82
C THR A 288 28.61 12.78 14.79
N SER A 289 29.81 12.71 14.24
CA SER A 289 30.43 13.45 13.13
C SER A 289 29.50 13.79 11.97
N SER A 290 29.50 15.08 11.60
CA SER A 290 28.88 15.60 10.38
C SER A 290 29.69 15.22 9.14
N THR A 291 29.21 14.27 8.35
CA THR A 291 29.61 14.13 6.94
C THR A 291 28.77 15.10 6.12
N GLY A 292 29.42 16.14 5.59
CA GLY A 292 28.80 17.17 4.77
C GLY A 292 28.20 16.60 3.49
N SER A 293 26.93 16.93 3.24
CA SER A 293 26.24 16.62 1.99
C SER A 293 26.83 17.44 0.83
N PRO A 294 26.93 16.88 -0.39
CA PRO A 294 27.50 17.58 -1.53
C PRO A 294 26.60 18.74 -1.96
N LYS A 295 27.20 19.91 -2.16
CA LYS A 295 26.54 21.04 -2.83
C LYS A 295 26.10 20.59 -4.23
N LEU A 296 24.87 20.91 -4.62
CA LEU A 296 24.35 20.75 -5.97
C LEU A 296 25.22 21.57 -6.94
N ILE A 297 26.23 20.93 -7.51
CA ILE A 297 26.98 21.46 -8.64
C ILE A 297 26.07 21.29 -9.87
N LYS A 298 25.73 22.41 -10.50
CA LYS A 298 25.04 22.47 -11.80
C LYS A 298 26.00 22.04 -12.90
N ASP A 299 26.47 20.80 -12.83
CA ASP A 299 27.48 20.30 -13.75
C ASP A 299 26.80 19.83 -15.04
N LYS A 300 27.00 20.58 -16.12
CA LYS A 300 26.50 20.21 -17.46
C LYS A 300 27.02 18.83 -17.88
N ALA A 301 28.17 18.39 -17.37
CA ALA A 301 28.73 17.07 -17.63
C ALA A 301 27.84 15.95 -17.08
N TYR A 302 27.33 16.10 -15.85
CA TYR A 302 26.45 15.11 -15.20
C TYR A 302 25.16 14.90 -16.00
N PHE A 303 24.56 15.98 -16.51
CA PHE A 303 23.35 15.87 -17.33
C PHE A 303 23.61 15.26 -18.71
N LYS A 304 24.75 15.56 -19.36
CA LYS A 304 25.12 14.94 -20.64
C LYS A 304 25.29 13.43 -20.50
N ASP A 305 25.96 12.99 -19.43
CA ASP A 305 26.18 11.57 -19.17
C ASP A 305 24.85 10.84 -18.94
N ARG A 306 23.95 11.42 -18.11
CA ARG A 306 22.63 10.85 -17.85
C ARG A 306 21.74 10.75 -19.10
N VAL A 307 21.77 11.76 -19.97
CA VAL A 307 21.03 11.74 -21.24
C VAL A 307 21.58 10.68 -22.20
N SER A 308 22.90 10.48 -22.23
CA SER A 308 23.52 9.44 -23.06
C SER A 308 23.13 8.03 -22.60
N ASN A 309 23.10 7.79 -21.29
CA ASN A 309 22.69 6.52 -20.70
C ASN A 309 21.21 6.21 -21.00
N VAL A 310 20.31 7.20 -20.94
CA VAL A 310 18.91 7.02 -21.32
C VAL A 310 18.77 6.69 -22.81
N ARG A 311 19.52 7.36 -23.69
CA ARG A 311 19.47 7.11 -25.14
C ARG A 311 19.95 5.70 -25.49
N ASN A 312 21.01 5.22 -24.84
CA ASN A 312 21.51 3.86 -25.02
C ASN A 312 20.50 2.82 -24.52
N GLY A 313 19.84 3.07 -23.38
CA GLY A 313 18.78 2.21 -22.86
C GLY A 313 17.59 2.09 -23.82
N VAL A 314 17.13 3.20 -24.40
CA VAL A 314 16.04 3.21 -25.39
C VAL A 314 16.41 2.46 -26.67
N SER A 315 17.64 2.61 -27.17
CA SER A 315 18.11 1.88 -28.35
C SER A 315 18.20 0.37 -28.12
N ALA A 316 18.70 -0.05 -26.95
CA ALA A 316 18.78 -1.45 -26.56
C ALA A 316 17.37 -2.07 -26.45
N TYR A 317 16.42 -1.35 -25.85
CA TYR A 317 15.02 -1.77 -25.78
C TYR A 317 14.39 -1.97 -27.16
N HIS A 318 14.59 -1.05 -28.11
CA HIS A 318 14.08 -1.21 -29.47
C HIS A 318 14.69 -2.41 -30.20
N ALA A 319 15.98 -2.67 -30.02
CA ALA A 319 16.65 -3.82 -30.61
C ALA A 319 16.10 -5.15 -30.06
N GLN A 320 15.93 -5.24 -28.74
CA GLN A 320 15.36 -6.41 -28.07
C GLN A 320 13.92 -6.66 -28.51
N ARG A 321 13.11 -5.59 -28.63
CA ARG A 321 11.74 -5.67 -29.12
C ARG A 321 11.67 -6.16 -30.56
N LYS A 322 12.57 -5.70 -31.44
CA LYS A 322 12.63 -6.15 -32.84
C LYS A 322 12.96 -7.63 -32.96
N ALA A 323 13.78 -8.17 -32.05
CA ALA A 323 14.12 -9.59 -32.01
C ALA A 323 12.97 -10.48 -31.50
N MET A 324 12.05 -9.94 -30.69
CA MET A 324 10.92 -10.67 -30.12
C MET A 324 9.69 -10.75 -31.03
N VAL A 325 9.64 -10.01 -32.15
CA VAL A 325 8.56 -10.13 -33.13
C VAL A 325 8.98 -11.20 -34.15
N PRO A 326 8.40 -12.42 -34.12
CA PRO A 326 8.69 -13.42 -35.13
C PRO A 326 8.27 -12.87 -36.49
N SER A 327 9.23 -12.84 -37.43
CA SER A 327 8.98 -12.49 -38.82
C SER A 327 8.04 -13.53 -39.40
N THR A 328 6.75 -13.21 -39.47
CA THR A 328 5.79 -13.98 -40.25
C THR A 328 6.09 -13.71 -41.72
N ALA A 329 6.99 -14.52 -42.29
CA ALA A 329 7.11 -14.74 -43.71
C ALA A 329 6.22 -15.91 -44.11
#